data_AF-A0AAV6GA84-F1
#
_entry.id   AF-A0AAV6GA84-F1
#
_cell.length_a   1.000
_cell.length_b   1.000
_cell.length_c   1.000
_cell.angle_alpha   90.00
_cell.angle_beta   90.00
_cell.angle_gamma   90.00
#
_symmetry.space_group_name_H-M   'P 1'
#
loop_
_entity.id
_entity.type
_entity.pdbx_description
1 polymer ?
#
loop_
_entity_poly.entity_id
_entity_poly.type
_entity_poly.pdbx_seq_one_letter_code
_entity_poly.pdbx_strand_id
1 'polypeptide(L)'
;MLSALAMLMLLWLQTLFLGKPWAQTLGCDEYLGKVMDRCGVCGGDNTACRLVSGQFKHSLTKVGYHKIVEIPEGATKINITEMVKSRNYLALRSRSGRSIINGNWAIDRPGRYEGVGTMFTYRRPNEISSTAGESFVAEGPTNEILDVFMIYQQPNPDIHYEFILPLDNSRGPQLPTDGGAGGNAVNGQGVTDRYDGYSGSNQGSQGGYPSLVPDNQLPQPQPPRWQREYNWKLTGTTDCSATCGKGSRYSVFNCVHRVTHAHVSETLCDRATKPSPQEEPCNTEPCPAFWDIGEWSECSRTCGLGMQHRQVLCRQLYANRTLNVHTSRCRHLERPETASTCQLKICSEWQIRSEWSPCSVPCGVGQKRRDVHCLSNVGDVVADEECNMNLRPNDVENCDMGPCAKSWFFTEWGSRCSAECGMGLRTRGVLCLTNHISSLPLEGCGSERPPETQVCNNGPCDSRIEWYTGPWSQCSADCGRGTQQRLVACLMSSVDGFTVMPQYECSSLDKPLGQQSCEIKACGTKWYHTDWSSCSKTCEGGFRIREVRCLSDDLQSTEGCEEHLRPPDKEECNPQPCIPEIDENCRDKYFNCNVVVQARLCVYNYYRNACCASCSRVPHRASGFRGQR
;
A
#
# COMPACT_ATOMS: atom_id res chain seq x y z
N MET A 1 -25.86 -72.61 38.89
CA MET A 1 -26.11 -71.59 37.85
C MET A 1 -24.80 -71.11 37.22
N LEU A 2 -24.15 -71.96 36.42
CA LEU A 2 -22.87 -71.64 35.75
C LEU A 2 -22.70 -72.32 34.37
N SER A 3 -23.74 -72.98 33.81
CA SER A 3 -23.59 -73.77 32.57
C SER A 3 -24.12 -73.09 31.29
N ALA A 4 -24.92 -72.02 31.37
CA ALA A 4 -25.49 -71.36 30.19
C ALA A 4 -24.53 -70.34 29.55
N LEU A 5 -23.72 -69.63 30.35
CA LEU A 5 -22.73 -68.65 29.86
C LEU A 5 -21.51 -69.31 29.21
N ALA A 6 -21.14 -70.51 29.65
CA ALA A 6 -20.02 -71.26 29.07
C ALA A 6 -20.35 -71.81 27.66
N MET A 7 -21.59 -72.26 27.41
CA MET A 7 -21.99 -72.70 26.06
C MET A 7 -22.11 -71.54 25.06
N LEU A 8 -22.55 -70.36 25.50
CA LEU A 8 -22.61 -69.17 24.65
C LEU A 8 -21.20 -68.68 24.25
N MET A 9 -20.22 -68.76 25.14
CA MET A 9 -18.82 -68.46 24.83
C MET A 9 -18.19 -69.49 23.88
N LEU A 10 -18.51 -70.78 24.03
CA LEU A 10 -18.03 -71.84 23.11
C LEU A 10 -18.65 -71.75 21.71
N LEU A 11 -19.92 -71.35 21.59
CA LEU A 11 -20.58 -71.09 20.30
C LEU A 11 -20.05 -69.81 19.62
N TRP A 12 -19.66 -68.80 20.41
CA TRP A 12 -18.98 -67.60 19.88
C TRP A 12 -17.53 -67.90 19.42
N LEU A 13 -16.81 -68.75 20.16
CA LEU A 13 -15.46 -69.19 19.76
C LEU A 13 -15.46 -70.14 18.55
N GLN A 14 -16.49 -70.98 18.37
CA GLN A 14 -16.63 -71.83 17.18
C GLN A 14 -17.07 -71.06 15.93
N THR A 15 -17.75 -69.92 16.07
CA THR A 15 -18.09 -69.02 14.94
C THR A 15 -16.95 -68.09 14.53
N LEU A 16 -15.89 -67.99 15.36
CA LEU A 16 -14.64 -67.31 15.04
C LEU A 16 -13.59 -68.22 14.36
N PHE A 17 -13.70 -69.55 14.49
CA PHE A 17 -12.73 -70.52 13.94
C PHE A 17 -13.17 -71.28 12.68
N LEU A 18 -14.43 -71.13 12.24
CA LEU A 18 -14.84 -71.59 10.91
C LEU A 18 -14.58 -70.46 9.92
N GLY A 19 -13.47 -70.60 9.20
CA GLY A 19 -13.02 -69.67 8.17
C GLY A 19 -14.17 -69.22 7.26
N LYS A 20 -14.33 -67.90 7.17
CA LYS A 20 -14.97 -67.29 6.01
C LYS A 20 -14.40 -67.96 4.75
N PRO A 21 -15.24 -68.32 3.77
CA PRO A 21 -14.74 -68.86 2.51
C PRO A 21 -13.70 -67.88 1.98
N TRP A 22 -12.51 -68.37 1.65
CA TRP A 22 -11.51 -67.57 0.95
C TRP A 22 -12.24 -66.93 -0.23
N ALA A 23 -12.42 -65.61 -0.16
CA ALA A 23 -12.63 -64.82 -1.35
C ALA A 23 -11.35 -65.04 -2.16
N GLN A 24 -11.42 -66.01 -3.06
CA GLN A 24 -10.42 -66.24 -4.09
C GLN A 24 -10.39 -64.95 -4.91
N THR A 25 -9.41 -64.09 -4.59
CA THR A 25 -9.22 -62.81 -5.26
C THR A 25 -8.91 -63.11 -6.72
N LEU A 26 -9.71 -62.57 -7.64
CA LEU A 26 -9.43 -62.60 -9.07
C LEU A 26 -8.00 -62.09 -9.29
N GLY A 27 -7.18 -62.88 -9.97
CA GLY A 27 -5.87 -62.47 -10.42
C GLY A 27 -5.99 -61.40 -11.51
N CYS A 28 -4.86 -60.81 -11.88
CA CYS A 28 -4.79 -59.71 -12.85
C CYS A 28 -5.23 -60.08 -14.28
N ASP A 29 -5.50 -61.37 -14.56
CA ASP A 29 -6.02 -61.91 -15.82
C ASP A 29 -7.44 -62.48 -15.70
N GLU A 30 -8.19 -62.11 -14.66
CA GLU A 30 -9.53 -62.64 -14.32
C GLU A 30 -9.55 -64.14 -13.96
N TYR A 31 -8.39 -64.81 -13.88
CA TYR A 31 -8.22 -66.16 -13.36
C TYR A 31 -7.56 -66.16 -11.98
N LEU A 32 -7.74 -67.22 -11.21
CA LEU A 32 -7.21 -67.31 -9.85
C LEU A 32 -5.71 -67.62 -9.84
N GLY A 33 -4.93 -66.75 -9.20
CA GLY A 33 -3.54 -67.05 -8.82
C GLY A 33 -2.44 -66.23 -9.50
N LYS A 34 -2.73 -65.45 -10.56
CA LYS A 34 -1.74 -64.52 -11.12
C LYS A 34 -1.81 -63.15 -10.45
N VAL A 35 -0.64 -62.68 -10.01
CA VAL A 35 -0.47 -61.39 -9.35
C VAL A 35 0.30 -60.46 -10.29
N MET A 36 -0.05 -59.17 -10.28
CA MET A 36 0.72 -58.13 -10.96
C MET A 36 2.15 -58.13 -10.40
N ASP A 37 3.14 -58.13 -11.30
CA ASP A 37 4.52 -57.87 -10.92
C ASP A 37 4.71 -56.37 -10.57
N ARG A 38 5.89 -55.98 -10.07
CA ARG A 38 6.17 -54.57 -9.70
C ARG A 38 6.11 -53.61 -10.89
N CYS A 39 6.19 -54.13 -12.11
CA CYS A 39 6.14 -53.39 -13.36
C CYS A 39 4.72 -53.20 -13.90
N GLY A 40 3.71 -53.76 -13.23
CA GLY A 40 2.34 -53.74 -13.73
C GLY A 40 2.07 -54.76 -14.83
N VAL A 41 2.90 -55.81 -14.95
CA VAL A 41 2.71 -56.92 -15.89
C VAL A 41 2.11 -58.11 -15.14
N CYS A 42 0.98 -58.62 -15.63
CA CYS A 42 0.29 -59.74 -15.01
C CYS A 42 1.09 -61.05 -15.16
N GLY A 43 1.59 -61.61 -14.05
CA GLY A 43 2.46 -62.80 -14.07
C GLY A 43 3.87 -62.53 -14.61
N GLY A 44 4.32 -61.28 -14.60
CA GLY A 44 5.68 -60.90 -15.02
C GLY A 44 6.76 -61.24 -14.00
N ASP A 45 8.02 -61.16 -14.43
CA ASP A 45 9.22 -61.49 -13.65
C ASP A 45 9.93 -60.25 -13.06
N ASN A 46 9.31 -59.07 -13.13
CA ASN A 46 9.88 -57.76 -12.74
C ASN A 46 11.04 -57.27 -13.63
N THR A 47 11.23 -57.81 -14.84
CA THR A 47 12.31 -57.38 -15.74
C THR A 47 11.90 -56.27 -16.72
N ALA A 48 10.59 -56.04 -16.89
CA ALA A 48 10.03 -55.08 -17.84
C ALA A 48 10.17 -53.60 -17.42
N CYS A 49 10.61 -53.33 -16.20
CA CYS A 49 10.75 -52.00 -15.64
C CYS A 49 11.96 -51.91 -14.71
N ARG A 50 12.41 -50.68 -14.43
CA ARG A 50 13.45 -50.40 -13.44
C ARG A 50 12.90 -49.54 -12.31
N LEU A 51 13.29 -49.85 -11.07
CA LEU A 51 13.06 -48.98 -9.91
C LEU A 51 14.14 -47.91 -9.86
N VAL A 52 13.74 -46.65 -9.84
CA VAL A 52 14.60 -45.50 -9.57
C VAL A 52 14.32 -45.04 -8.16
N SER A 53 15.32 -45.04 -7.29
CA SER A 53 15.17 -44.63 -5.89
C SER A 53 16.42 -43.89 -5.41
N GLY A 54 16.25 -42.89 -4.56
CA GLY A 54 17.37 -42.09 -4.05
C GLY A 54 16.99 -41.22 -2.85
N GLN A 55 18.00 -40.50 -2.33
CA GLN A 55 17.85 -39.55 -1.24
C GLN A 55 18.55 -38.24 -1.58
N PHE A 56 17.87 -37.12 -1.35
CA PHE A 56 18.42 -35.78 -1.55
C PHE A 56 18.89 -35.20 -0.21
N LYS A 57 20.21 -34.99 -0.08
CA LYS A 57 20.89 -34.56 1.15
C LYS A 57 21.68 -33.24 1.03
N HIS A 58 21.40 -32.42 0.02
CA HIS A 58 22.21 -31.23 -0.24
C HIS A 58 22.01 -30.14 0.82
N SER A 59 23.11 -29.56 1.30
CA SER A 59 23.12 -28.38 2.18
C SER A 59 22.88 -27.11 1.36
N LEU A 60 21.63 -26.65 1.33
CA LEU A 60 21.23 -25.46 0.60
C LEU A 60 21.37 -24.21 1.50
N THR A 61 21.85 -23.11 0.93
CA THR A 61 22.07 -21.85 1.69
C THR A 61 21.15 -20.72 1.25
N LYS A 62 20.43 -20.86 0.13
CA LYS A 62 19.54 -19.84 -0.44
C LYS A 62 18.09 -20.31 -0.42
N VAL A 63 17.19 -19.44 0.02
CA VAL A 63 15.74 -19.66 -0.06
C VAL A 63 15.31 -19.66 -1.53
N GLY A 64 14.55 -20.67 -1.96
CA GLY A 64 14.20 -20.84 -3.38
C GLY A 64 13.73 -22.25 -3.75
N TYR A 65 13.35 -22.41 -5.01
CA TYR A 65 13.07 -23.71 -5.61
C TYR A 65 14.37 -24.41 -5.97
N HIS A 66 14.65 -25.55 -5.32
CA HIS A 66 15.81 -26.38 -5.60
C HIS A 66 15.36 -27.70 -6.20
N LYS A 67 15.83 -28.03 -7.40
CA LYS A 67 15.47 -29.27 -8.10
C LYS A 67 16.04 -30.47 -7.33
N ILE A 68 15.18 -31.44 -7.02
CA ILE A 68 15.51 -32.67 -6.31
C ILE A 68 15.82 -33.78 -7.31
N VAL A 69 14.85 -34.08 -8.19
CA VAL A 69 14.91 -35.17 -9.16
C VAL A 69 13.99 -34.87 -10.33
N GLU A 70 14.31 -35.45 -11.49
CA GLU A 70 13.47 -35.45 -12.68
C GLU A 70 12.77 -36.82 -12.82
N ILE A 71 11.45 -36.82 -13.00
CA ILE A 71 10.63 -38.01 -13.21
C ILE A 71 10.26 -38.05 -14.70
N PRO A 72 10.78 -39.01 -15.47
CA PRO A 72 10.49 -39.14 -16.89
C PRO A 72 9.02 -39.44 -17.20
N GLU A 73 8.67 -39.33 -18.49
CA GLU A 73 7.41 -39.88 -19.01
C GLU A 73 7.37 -41.41 -18.86
N GLY A 74 6.18 -41.98 -18.74
CA GLY A 74 5.94 -43.40 -18.49
C GLY A 74 6.17 -43.84 -17.04
N ALA A 75 6.52 -42.95 -16.13
CA ALA A 75 6.80 -43.30 -14.73
C ALA A 75 5.54 -43.70 -13.96
N THR A 76 5.61 -44.80 -13.23
CA THR A 76 4.54 -45.35 -12.39
C THR A 76 5.01 -45.48 -10.94
N LYS A 77 4.07 -45.68 -10.01
CA LYS A 77 4.33 -45.86 -8.57
C LYS A 77 5.27 -44.78 -7.99
N ILE A 78 4.95 -43.52 -8.30
CA ILE A 78 5.72 -42.36 -7.88
C ILE A 78 5.47 -42.09 -6.41
N ASN A 79 6.54 -41.97 -5.62
CA ASN A 79 6.48 -41.64 -4.21
C ASN A 79 7.64 -40.72 -3.82
N ILE A 80 7.33 -39.51 -3.39
CA ILE A 80 8.29 -38.54 -2.89
C ILE A 80 7.86 -38.19 -1.48
N THR A 81 8.74 -38.46 -0.51
CA THR A 81 8.45 -38.31 0.90
C THR A 81 9.63 -37.65 1.61
N GLU A 82 9.32 -36.61 2.35
CA GLU A 82 10.23 -36.01 3.31
C GLU A 82 10.36 -36.92 4.55
N MET A 83 11.59 -37.33 4.88
CA MET A 83 11.82 -38.37 5.89
C MET A 83 11.48 -37.91 7.30
N VAL A 84 11.75 -36.64 7.59
CA VAL A 84 11.32 -36.00 8.84
C VAL A 84 10.87 -34.58 8.55
N LYS A 85 9.79 -34.19 9.21
CA LYS A 85 9.14 -32.90 9.00
C LYS A 85 10.13 -31.73 9.08
N SER A 86 10.10 -30.87 8.07
CA SER A 86 10.75 -29.57 8.09
C SER A 86 9.75 -28.45 7.75
N ARG A 87 10.23 -27.20 7.70
CA ARG A 87 9.46 -26.05 7.18
C ARG A 87 9.56 -25.92 5.66
N ASN A 88 10.21 -26.86 4.98
CA ASN A 88 10.29 -26.87 3.53
C ASN A 88 8.98 -27.38 2.92
N TYR A 89 8.82 -27.14 1.62
CA TYR A 89 7.66 -27.58 0.87
C TYR A 89 8.11 -28.34 -0.37
N LEU A 90 7.50 -29.49 -0.63
CA LEU A 90 7.69 -30.26 -1.84
C LEU A 90 6.84 -29.68 -2.96
N ALA A 91 7.44 -29.40 -4.10
CA ALA A 91 6.76 -28.87 -5.27
C ALA A 91 6.99 -29.76 -6.48
N LEU A 92 6.00 -29.78 -7.37
CA LEU A 92 6.01 -30.59 -8.58
C LEU A 92 5.62 -29.71 -9.77
N ARG A 93 6.45 -29.71 -10.81
CA ARG A 93 6.23 -28.91 -12.01
C ARG A 93 6.46 -29.76 -13.26
N SER A 94 5.60 -29.65 -14.25
CA SER A 94 5.87 -30.24 -15.56
C SER A 94 6.99 -29.47 -16.26
N ARG A 95 7.74 -30.17 -17.13
CA ARG A 95 8.75 -29.58 -18.00
C ARG A 95 8.17 -28.50 -18.94
N SER A 96 6.86 -28.52 -19.20
CA SER A 96 6.14 -27.44 -19.89
C SER A 96 5.99 -26.14 -19.08
N GLY A 97 6.45 -26.13 -17.82
CA GLY A 97 6.37 -24.98 -16.92
C GLY A 97 5.11 -24.93 -16.05
N ARG A 98 4.14 -25.83 -16.27
CA ARG A 98 2.91 -25.91 -15.48
C ARG A 98 3.20 -26.52 -14.09
N SER A 99 2.92 -25.77 -13.03
CA SER A 99 3.04 -26.29 -11.67
C SER A 99 1.82 -27.12 -11.29
N ILE A 100 2.04 -28.28 -10.69
CA ILE A 100 1.00 -29.25 -10.31
C ILE A 100 0.78 -29.24 -8.79
N ILE A 101 1.87 -29.14 -8.02
CA ILE A 101 1.85 -29.03 -6.55
C ILE A 101 2.83 -27.93 -6.14
N ASN A 102 2.41 -27.03 -5.24
CA ASN A 102 3.21 -25.97 -4.62
C ASN A 102 3.98 -25.11 -5.64
N GLY A 103 3.26 -24.62 -6.64
CA GLY A 103 3.77 -23.75 -7.70
C GLY A 103 3.72 -22.25 -7.38
N ASN A 104 4.53 -21.44 -8.06
CA ASN A 104 4.47 -19.97 -8.00
C ASN A 104 4.51 -19.40 -6.58
N TRP A 105 5.30 -20.00 -5.69
CA TRP A 105 5.39 -19.68 -4.26
C TRP A 105 4.07 -19.80 -3.47
N ALA A 106 3.03 -20.38 -4.07
CA ALA A 106 1.78 -20.71 -3.40
C ALA A 106 1.87 -22.11 -2.79
N ILE A 107 1.33 -22.26 -1.58
CA ILE A 107 1.23 -23.54 -0.90
C ILE A 107 -0.19 -24.10 -1.06
N ASP A 108 -0.25 -25.25 -1.71
CA ASP A 108 -1.43 -26.02 -1.97
C ASP A 108 -1.93 -26.74 -0.70
N ARG A 109 -3.25 -26.93 -0.58
CA ARG A 109 -3.83 -27.68 0.55
C ARG A 109 -3.62 -29.19 0.33
N PRO A 110 -3.48 -30.02 1.39
CA PRO A 110 -3.45 -31.47 1.22
C PRO A 110 -4.68 -31.96 0.44
N GLY A 111 -4.47 -32.75 -0.61
CA GLY A 111 -5.52 -33.03 -1.60
C GLY A 111 -5.05 -33.88 -2.78
N ARG A 112 -5.92 -33.98 -3.79
CA ARG A 112 -5.64 -34.70 -5.04
C ARG A 112 -5.50 -33.71 -6.19
N TYR A 113 -4.41 -33.83 -6.93
CA TYR A 113 -3.96 -32.91 -7.97
C TYR A 113 -3.80 -33.67 -9.28
N GLU A 114 -4.54 -33.29 -10.30
CA GLU A 114 -4.43 -33.90 -11.62
C GLU A 114 -3.28 -33.27 -12.41
N GLY A 115 -2.43 -34.11 -12.99
CA GLY A 115 -1.40 -33.61 -13.87
C GLY A 115 -0.65 -34.69 -14.60
N VAL A 116 -0.35 -34.40 -15.88
CA VAL A 116 0.57 -35.22 -16.69
C VAL A 116 0.08 -36.67 -16.78
N GLY A 117 -1.21 -36.85 -17.07
CA GLY A 117 -1.81 -38.18 -17.28
C GLY A 117 -2.14 -38.98 -16.01
N THR A 118 -1.78 -38.48 -14.82
CA THR A 118 -2.02 -39.17 -13.54
C THR A 118 -2.55 -38.22 -12.46
N MET A 119 -3.02 -38.79 -11.36
CA MET A 119 -3.49 -38.07 -10.18
C MET A 119 -2.49 -38.18 -9.03
N PHE A 120 -1.96 -37.06 -8.59
CA PHE A 120 -1.08 -36.94 -7.44
C PHE A 120 -1.87 -36.73 -6.16
N THR A 121 -1.60 -37.51 -5.12
CA THR A 121 -2.14 -37.30 -3.78
C THR A 121 -1.08 -36.62 -2.93
N TYR A 122 -1.31 -35.35 -2.60
CA TYR A 122 -0.44 -34.53 -1.77
C TYR A 122 -0.91 -34.57 -0.31
N ARG A 123 0.02 -34.88 0.62
CA ARG A 123 -0.27 -35.03 2.04
C ARG A 123 0.69 -34.20 2.87
N ARG A 124 0.12 -33.42 3.79
CA ARG A 124 0.85 -32.66 4.80
C ARG A 124 0.21 -32.87 6.18
N PRO A 125 0.78 -33.75 7.03
CA PRO A 125 0.25 -34.01 8.36
C PRO A 125 0.24 -32.74 9.24
N ASN A 126 -0.79 -32.59 10.07
CA ASN A 126 -0.97 -31.43 10.96
C ASN A 126 0.09 -31.38 12.07
N GLU A 127 0.40 -30.17 12.53
CA GLU A 127 1.54 -29.88 13.42
C GLU A 127 1.49 -30.52 14.80
N ILE A 128 0.32 -30.98 15.25
CA ILE A 128 0.08 -31.38 16.65
C ILE A 128 0.18 -32.91 16.84
N SER A 129 0.03 -33.71 15.79
CA SER A 129 -0.19 -35.17 15.92
C SER A 129 0.79 -36.08 15.19
N SER A 130 1.73 -35.55 14.40
CA SER A 130 2.64 -36.40 13.60
C SER A 130 4.01 -35.76 13.35
N THR A 131 5.05 -36.62 13.38
CA THR A 131 6.42 -36.30 12.95
C THR A 131 6.67 -36.63 11.47
N ALA A 132 5.68 -37.22 10.79
CA ALA A 132 5.77 -37.57 9.38
C ALA A 132 5.89 -36.30 8.52
N GLY A 133 6.86 -36.31 7.61
CA GLY A 133 7.11 -35.22 6.68
C GLY A 133 6.06 -35.12 5.58
N GLU A 134 6.24 -34.11 4.76
CA GLU A 134 5.42 -33.87 3.58
C GLU A 134 5.63 -34.96 2.52
N SER A 135 4.58 -35.36 1.80
CA SER A 135 4.70 -36.33 0.72
C SER A 135 3.72 -36.10 -0.42
N PHE A 136 4.09 -36.52 -1.62
CA PHE A 136 3.16 -36.71 -2.72
C PHE A 136 3.38 -38.06 -3.41
N VAL A 137 2.27 -38.73 -3.74
CA VAL A 137 2.28 -40.06 -4.36
C VAL A 137 1.37 -40.11 -5.59
N ALA A 138 1.73 -40.88 -6.62
CA ALA A 138 0.90 -41.10 -7.80
C ALA A 138 1.09 -42.52 -8.36
N GLU A 139 0.02 -43.08 -8.93
CA GLU A 139 0.07 -44.41 -9.55
C GLU A 139 0.74 -44.39 -10.93
N GLY A 140 0.61 -43.30 -11.68
CA GLY A 140 1.10 -43.17 -13.06
C GLY A 140 0.15 -43.85 -14.08
N PRO A 141 0.56 -43.99 -15.35
CA PRO A 141 1.81 -43.49 -15.94
C PRO A 141 1.80 -41.97 -16.14
N THR A 142 2.98 -41.36 -16.15
CA THR A 142 3.15 -39.96 -16.53
C THR A 142 3.19 -39.79 -18.06
N ASN A 143 2.57 -38.73 -18.59
CA ASN A 143 2.59 -38.44 -20.04
C ASN A 143 3.69 -37.45 -20.46
N GLU A 144 4.39 -36.84 -19.51
CA GLU A 144 5.42 -35.82 -19.72
C GLU A 144 6.46 -35.93 -18.60
N ILE A 145 7.61 -35.30 -18.80
CA ILE A 145 8.67 -35.19 -17.79
C ILE A 145 8.25 -34.19 -16.70
N LEU A 146 8.44 -34.58 -15.44
CA LEU A 146 8.16 -33.77 -14.26
C LEU A 146 9.46 -33.47 -13.50
N ASP A 147 9.57 -32.22 -13.04
CA ASP A 147 10.63 -31.79 -12.14
C ASP A 147 10.07 -31.68 -10.71
N VAL A 148 10.72 -32.39 -9.79
CA VAL A 148 10.47 -32.28 -8.36
C VAL A 148 11.36 -31.20 -7.79
N PHE A 149 10.78 -30.27 -7.02
CA PHE A 149 11.48 -29.20 -6.34
C PHE A 149 11.24 -29.24 -4.84
N MET A 150 12.18 -28.69 -4.08
CA MET A 150 11.99 -28.29 -2.69
C MET A 150 12.03 -26.77 -2.60
N ILE A 151 10.99 -26.16 -2.02
CA ILE A 151 11.01 -24.77 -1.59
C ILE A 151 11.75 -24.73 -0.26
N TYR A 152 13.00 -24.31 -0.30
CA TYR A 152 13.90 -24.34 0.86
C TYR A 152 13.66 -23.14 1.78
N GLN A 153 13.37 -23.40 3.05
CA GLN A 153 13.25 -22.44 4.15
C GLN A 153 14.21 -22.73 5.31
N GLN A 154 14.52 -24.01 5.55
CA GLN A 154 15.43 -24.45 6.61
C GLN A 154 16.17 -25.73 6.22
N PRO A 155 17.28 -26.09 6.90
CA PRO A 155 17.98 -27.36 6.64
C PRO A 155 17.02 -28.55 6.65
N ASN A 156 17.05 -29.32 5.57
CA ASN A 156 16.14 -30.43 5.32
C ASN A 156 16.73 -31.75 5.81
N PRO A 157 15.99 -32.59 6.56
CA PRO A 157 16.50 -33.84 7.11
C PRO A 157 16.31 -35.02 6.14
N ASP A 158 16.66 -34.79 4.88
CA ASP A 158 16.59 -35.70 3.72
C ASP A 158 15.19 -35.91 3.10
N ILE A 159 15.13 -35.88 1.76
CA ILE A 159 13.93 -36.27 0.99
C ILE A 159 14.23 -37.57 0.24
N HIS A 160 13.35 -38.55 0.44
CA HIS A 160 13.38 -39.80 -0.30
C HIS A 160 12.47 -39.72 -1.51
N TYR A 161 12.93 -40.22 -2.65
CA TYR A 161 12.12 -40.37 -3.84
C TYR A 161 12.27 -41.78 -4.40
N GLU A 162 11.18 -42.34 -4.90
CA GLU A 162 11.15 -43.59 -5.63
C GLU A 162 10.06 -43.56 -6.72
N PHE A 163 10.34 -44.19 -7.86
CA PHE A 163 9.38 -44.39 -8.95
C PHE A 163 9.86 -45.50 -9.89
N ILE A 164 8.95 -46.05 -10.67
CA ILE A 164 9.20 -47.17 -11.59
C ILE A 164 9.14 -46.66 -13.02
N LEU A 165 10.12 -47.04 -13.84
CA LEU A 165 10.18 -46.69 -15.26
C LEU A 165 10.09 -47.94 -16.15
N PRO A 166 9.24 -47.95 -17.19
CA PRO A 166 9.25 -49.02 -18.18
C PRO A 166 10.56 -49.00 -18.99
N LEU A 167 11.12 -50.16 -19.28
CA LEU A 167 12.29 -50.30 -20.15
C LEU A 167 11.78 -50.52 -21.59
N ASP A 168 11.63 -49.45 -22.36
CA ASP A 168 11.21 -49.56 -23.76
C ASP A 168 12.42 -49.64 -24.70
N ASN A 169 12.36 -50.60 -25.62
CA ASN A 169 13.50 -51.08 -26.40
C ASN A 169 13.52 -50.47 -27.81
N SER A 170 13.59 -49.13 -27.97
CA SER A 170 13.86 -48.52 -29.30
C SER A 170 14.25 -47.02 -29.33
N ARG A 171 15.50 -46.80 -29.77
CA ARG A 171 16.09 -45.68 -30.57
C ARG A 171 16.27 -44.28 -29.95
N GLY A 172 17.55 -43.90 -29.87
CA GLY A 172 18.05 -42.58 -29.48
C GLY A 172 17.95 -41.49 -30.57
N PRO A 173 18.43 -40.26 -30.27
CA PRO A 173 18.12 -39.05 -31.02
C PRO A 173 19.05 -38.79 -32.21
N GLN A 174 18.50 -38.32 -33.33
CA GLN A 174 19.25 -37.65 -34.40
C GLN A 174 18.71 -36.24 -34.66
N LEU A 175 19.67 -35.31 -34.78
CA LEU A 175 19.59 -33.90 -35.18
C LEU A 175 19.75 -33.79 -36.73
N PRO A 176 19.56 -32.61 -37.36
CA PRO A 176 18.63 -32.38 -38.46
C PRO A 176 19.30 -32.27 -39.84
N THR A 177 18.50 -32.33 -40.91
CA THR A 177 18.89 -31.89 -42.26
C THR A 177 17.79 -31.08 -42.95
N ASP A 178 18.29 -30.10 -43.68
CA ASP A 178 17.68 -28.91 -44.28
C ASP A 178 17.06 -29.16 -45.68
N GLY A 179 16.21 -28.22 -46.13
CA GLY A 179 16.05 -27.90 -47.56
C GLY A 179 14.68 -28.07 -48.23
N GLY A 180 13.98 -26.95 -48.47
CA GLY A 180 13.56 -26.61 -49.85
C GLY A 180 12.07 -26.40 -50.21
N ALA A 181 11.60 -25.15 -50.05
CA ALA A 181 10.88 -24.30 -51.01
C ALA A 181 9.51 -24.67 -51.65
N GLY A 182 8.57 -23.70 -51.62
CA GLY A 182 7.85 -23.27 -52.84
C GLY A 182 6.32 -23.10 -52.81
N GLY A 183 5.83 -21.92 -52.40
CA GLY A 183 5.00 -21.02 -53.24
C GLY A 183 3.60 -21.38 -53.76
N ASN A 184 2.64 -20.51 -53.36
CA ASN A 184 1.58 -19.86 -54.15
C ASN A 184 0.14 -20.43 -54.25
N ALA A 185 -0.74 -19.63 -53.62
CA ALA A 185 -2.08 -19.16 -53.97
C ALA A 185 -2.66 -19.44 -55.37
N VAL A 186 -4.00 -19.61 -55.45
CA VAL A 186 -4.98 -18.59 -55.93
C VAL A 186 -6.38 -19.21 -56.14
N ASN A 187 -7.37 -18.50 -55.57
CA ASN A 187 -8.78 -18.21 -55.95
C ASN A 187 -9.77 -19.23 -56.53
N GLY A 188 -11.00 -19.02 -56.06
CA GLY A 188 -12.25 -19.08 -56.82
C GLY A 188 -13.43 -19.24 -55.87
N GLN A 189 -13.93 -18.18 -55.22
CA GLN A 189 -15.07 -17.34 -55.68
C GLN A 189 -16.37 -18.17 -55.90
N GLY A 190 -17.55 -17.77 -55.42
CA GLY A 190 -18.02 -16.50 -54.90
C GLY A 190 -19.42 -16.67 -54.25
N VAL A 191 -19.88 -15.78 -53.37
CA VAL A 191 -20.37 -14.39 -53.62
C VAL A 191 -21.90 -14.42 -53.40
N THR A 192 -22.35 -13.98 -52.21
CA THR A 192 -23.09 -12.71 -51.90
C THR A 192 -24.60 -12.87 -52.04
N ASP A 193 -25.50 -12.17 -51.35
CA ASP A 193 -25.54 -11.15 -50.29
C ASP A 193 -27.01 -11.19 -49.78
N ARG A 194 -27.33 -11.01 -48.48
CA ARG A 194 -27.59 -9.72 -47.80
C ARG A 194 -28.66 -8.87 -48.52
N TYR A 195 -29.74 -8.38 -47.89
CA TYR A 195 -29.79 -7.62 -46.63
C TYR A 195 -31.24 -7.32 -46.17
N ASP A 196 -31.39 -7.09 -44.86
CA ASP A 196 -32.27 -6.15 -44.10
C ASP A 196 -33.81 -6.21 -44.23
N GLY A 197 -34.60 -6.20 -43.15
CA GLY A 197 -34.74 -5.18 -42.09
C GLY A 197 -36.09 -4.45 -42.36
N TYR A 198 -37.02 -4.09 -41.45
CA TYR A 198 -36.99 -3.72 -40.05
C TYR A 198 -38.47 -3.53 -39.57
N SER A 199 -38.73 -3.77 -38.27
CA SER A 199 -39.70 -3.10 -37.34
C SER A 199 -41.22 -2.97 -37.59
N GLY A 200 -41.99 -3.15 -36.49
CA GLY A 200 -43.03 -2.18 -36.09
C GLY A 200 -44.43 -2.67 -35.63
N SER A 201 -44.55 -3.09 -34.36
CA SER A 201 -45.63 -2.82 -33.36
C SER A 201 -47.13 -2.59 -33.69
N ASN A 202 -47.95 -3.23 -32.83
CA ASN A 202 -49.16 -2.77 -32.08
C ASN A 202 -50.60 -3.20 -32.47
N GLN A 203 -51.21 -3.92 -31.48
CA GLN A 203 -52.54 -3.79 -30.84
C GLN A 203 -53.85 -3.67 -31.64
N GLY A 204 -54.89 -4.41 -31.20
CA GLY A 204 -56.30 -3.96 -31.32
C GLY A 204 -57.40 -5.04 -31.36
N SER A 205 -58.39 -4.92 -30.48
CA SER A 205 -59.51 -5.82 -30.13
C SER A 205 -60.68 -5.99 -31.12
N GLN A 206 -61.39 -7.12 -30.93
CA GLN A 206 -62.85 -7.39 -30.90
C GLN A 206 -63.85 -6.77 -31.94
N GLY A 207 -64.61 -7.67 -32.58
CA GLY A 207 -66.10 -7.69 -32.51
C GLY A 207 -66.92 -7.00 -33.61
N GLY A 208 -67.93 -7.72 -34.17
CA GLY A 208 -69.18 -7.13 -34.68
C GLY A 208 -69.60 -7.43 -36.13
N TYR A 209 -70.66 -8.23 -36.31
CA TYR A 209 -71.59 -8.31 -37.47
C TYR A 209 -72.62 -7.14 -37.42
N PRO A 210 -73.65 -6.99 -38.31
CA PRO A 210 -73.90 -7.37 -39.73
C PRO A 210 -74.57 -6.23 -40.57
N SER A 211 -74.93 -6.46 -41.87
CA SER A 211 -76.18 -6.02 -42.58
C SER A 211 -76.10 -6.28 -44.11
N LEU A 212 -76.95 -7.14 -44.73
CA LEU A 212 -78.30 -6.93 -45.36
C LEU A 212 -78.19 -6.32 -46.79
N VAL A 213 -78.87 -6.73 -47.90
CA VAL A 213 -80.25 -7.22 -48.20
C VAL A 213 -80.27 -7.89 -49.65
N PRO A 214 -81.41 -8.23 -50.33
CA PRO A 214 -82.13 -9.53 -50.43
C PRO A 214 -82.24 -10.14 -51.86
N ASP A 215 -82.81 -11.36 -51.98
CA ASP A 215 -84.01 -11.55 -52.84
C ASP A 215 -84.87 -12.78 -52.45
N ASN A 216 -86.14 -12.69 -52.80
CA ASN A 216 -87.29 -13.54 -52.53
C ASN A 216 -87.19 -14.99 -53.08
N GLN A 217 -87.84 -15.97 -52.42
CA GLN A 217 -89.16 -16.52 -52.83
C GLN A 217 -89.59 -17.73 -51.95
N LEU A 218 -90.91 -17.84 -51.82
CA LEU A 218 -91.86 -18.73 -51.10
C LEU A 218 -91.60 -20.26 -50.90
N PRO A 219 -92.37 -20.93 -50.00
CA PRO A 219 -92.07 -22.23 -49.38
C PRO A 219 -92.83 -23.43 -49.99
N GLN A 220 -92.29 -24.66 -49.91
CA GLN A 220 -93.01 -25.97 -49.97
C GLN A 220 -92.04 -27.14 -49.55
N PRO A 221 -92.45 -28.43 -49.44
CA PRO A 221 -92.76 -29.15 -48.20
C PRO A 221 -91.74 -30.28 -47.87
N GLN A 222 -91.83 -30.89 -46.69
CA GLN A 222 -91.04 -32.09 -46.35
C GLN A 222 -91.47 -33.33 -47.16
N PRO A 223 -90.50 -34.13 -47.65
CA PRO A 223 -90.53 -35.58 -47.42
C PRO A 223 -89.11 -36.17 -47.23
N PRO A 224 -88.91 -37.50 -47.24
CA PRO A 224 -89.19 -38.48 -46.20
C PRO A 224 -87.90 -38.95 -45.47
N ARG A 225 -88.05 -39.69 -44.37
CA ARG A 225 -86.95 -40.34 -43.63
C ARG A 225 -86.23 -41.38 -44.50
N TRP A 226 -85.09 -41.01 -45.11
CA TRP A 226 -84.14 -41.98 -45.64
C TRP A 226 -83.40 -42.67 -44.49
N GLN A 227 -83.53 -43.99 -44.38
CA GLN A 227 -82.63 -44.81 -43.58
C GLN A 227 -81.20 -44.58 -44.07
N ARG A 228 -80.38 -43.91 -43.26
CA ARG A 228 -78.95 -43.74 -43.55
C ARG A 228 -78.29 -45.12 -43.57
N GLU A 229 -77.82 -45.49 -44.76
CA GLU A 229 -77.13 -46.75 -45.06
C GLU A 229 -75.68 -46.74 -44.53
N TYR A 230 -75.14 -45.56 -44.24
CA TYR A 230 -73.79 -45.35 -43.70
C TYR A 230 -73.85 -44.53 -42.42
N ASN A 231 -72.97 -44.84 -41.45
CA ASN A 231 -72.85 -44.10 -40.21
C ASN A 231 -71.40 -43.99 -39.76
N TRP A 232 -71.09 -42.96 -38.98
CA TRP A 232 -69.80 -42.84 -38.30
C TRP A 232 -69.70 -43.90 -37.20
N LYS A 233 -68.58 -44.62 -37.16
CA LYS A 233 -68.30 -45.61 -36.11
C LYS A 233 -66.91 -45.37 -35.54
N LEU A 234 -66.77 -45.55 -34.23
CA LEU A 234 -65.48 -45.51 -33.56
C LEU A 234 -64.62 -46.65 -34.07
N THR A 235 -63.52 -46.30 -34.74
CA THR A 235 -62.60 -47.26 -35.35
C THR A 235 -61.32 -47.46 -34.54
N GLY A 236 -60.96 -46.51 -33.69
CA GLY A 236 -59.78 -46.60 -32.84
C GLY A 236 -59.44 -45.26 -32.21
N THR A 237 -58.20 -45.13 -31.75
CA THR A 237 -57.65 -43.89 -31.20
C THR A 237 -56.39 -43.51 -31.95
N THR A 238 -56.05 -42.22 -31.97
CA THR A 238 -54.76 -41.75 -32.48
C THR A 238 -53.60 -42.27 -31.62
N ASP A 239 -52.37 -42.17 -32.13
CA ASP A 239 -51.18 -42.33 -31.31
C ASP A 239 -51.18 -41.31 -30.17
N CYS A 240 -50.53 -41.69 -29.07
CA CYS A 240 -50.46 -40.85 -27.89
C CYS A 240 -49.50 -39.68 -28.12
N SER A 241 -49.90 -38.45 -27.77
CA SER A 241 -49.11 -37.24 -27.98
C SER A 241 -47.79 -37.18 -27.20
N ALA A 242 -47.65 -37.99 -26.14
CA ALA A 242 -46.43 -38.12 -25.37
C ALA A 242 -46.16 -39.59 -25.02
N THR A 243 -44.88 -39.94 -24.88
CA THR A 243 -44.43 -41.29 -24.52
C THR A 243 -44.49 -41.57 -23.01
N CYS A 244 -44.55 -40.53 -22.18
CA CYS A 244 -44.66 -40.61 -20.71
C CYS A 244 -45.15 -39.27 -20.12
N GLY A 245 -45.49 -39.27 -18.83
CA GLY A 245 -45.95 -38.10 -18.08
C GLY A 245 -47.44 -37.87 -18.26
N LYS A 246 -47.82 -37.16 -19.33
CA LYS A 246 -49.21 -36.87 -19.69
C LYS A 246 -49.35 -36.80 -21.21
N GLY A 247 -49.71 -37.92 -21.81
CA GLY A 247 -50.15 -37.96 -23.20
C GLY A 247 -51.66 -37.87 -23.33
N SER A 248 -52.10 -37.38 -24.48
CA SER A 248 -53.49 -37.36 -24.89
C SER A 248 -53.62 -38.07 -26.24
N ARG A 249 -54.70 -38.83 -26.39
CA ARG A 249 -55.09 -39.44 -27.66
C ARG A 249 -56.54 -39.11 -27.95
N TYR A 250 -56.88 -39.07 -29.23
CA TYR A 250 -58.21 -38.68 -29.69
C TYR A 250 -58.93 -39.87 -30.31
N SER A 251 -60.23 -39.99 -30.06
CA SER A 251 -61.06 -41.02 -30.71
C SER A 251 -61.21 -40.74 -32.22
N VAL A 252 -60.93 -41.76 -33.03
CA VAL A 252 -60.98 -41.70 -34.50
C VAL A 252 -62.25 -42.37 -34.99
N PHE A 253 -63.10 -41.58 -35.66
CA PHE A 253 -64.35 -42.04 -36.26
C PHE A 253 -64.22 -42.11 -37.77
N ASN A 254 -64.39 -43.30 -38.32
CA ASN A 254 -64.45 -43.50 -39.76
C ASN A 254 -65.88 -43.79 -40.22
N CYS A 255 -66.15 -43.49 -41.49
CA CYS A 255 -67.44 -43.79 -42.11
C CYS A 255 -67.50 -45.29 -42.44
N VAL A 256 -68.54 -45.98 -41.97
CA VAL A 256 -68.74 -47.41 -42.25
C VAL A 256 -70.14 -47.66 -42.79
N HIS A 257 -70.26 -48.73 -43.59
CA HIS A 257 -71.56 -49.24 -44.00
C HIS A 257 -72.29 -49.87 -42.81
N ARG A 258 -73.56 -49.50 -42.61
CA ARG A 258 -74.31 -49.78 -41.38
C ARG A 258 -74.56 -51.28 -41.12
N VAL A 259 -74.61 -52.10 -42.18
CA VAL A 259 -74.90 -53.54 -42.09
C VAL A 259 -73.63 -54.39 -42.12
N THR A 260 -72.70 -54.07 -43.02
CA THR A 260 -71.48 -54.87 -43.23
C THR A 260 -70.30 -54.40 -42.39
N HIS A 261 -70.40 -53.22 -41.76
CA HIS A 261 -69.33 -52.55 -41.01
C HIS A 261 -68.04 -52.32 -41.80
N ALA A 262 -68.09 -52.42 -43.13
CA ALA A 262 -66.94 -52.17 -43.99
C ALA A 262 -66.60 -50.68 -43.99
N HIS A 263 -65.31 -50.37 -43.93
CA HIS A 263 -64.78 -49.00 -44.05
C HIS A 263 -65.05 -48.46 -45.45
N VAL A 264 -65.65 -47.28 -45.53
CA VAL A 264 -66.00 -46.62 -46.80
C VAL A 264 -65.52 -45.16 -46.81
N SER A 265 -65.62 -44.50 -47.95
CA SER A 265 -65.24 -43.08 -48.10
C SER A 265 -66.00 -42.17 -47.11
N GLU A 266 -65.30 -41.20 -46.51
CA GLU A 266 -65.88 -40.20 -45.61
C GLU A 266 -67.00 -39.36 -46.25
N THR A 267 -67.04 -39.25 -47.58
CA THR A 267 -68.08 -38.51 -48.32
C THR A 267 -69.45 -39.19 -48.29
N LEU A 268 -69.53 -40.48 -47.94
CA LEU A 268 -70.77 -41.26 -47.88
C LEU A 268 -71.49 -41.11 -46.54
N CYS A 269 -70.81 -40.60 -45.51
CA CYS A 269 -71.41 -40.24 -44.23
C CYS A 269 -71.63 -38.73 -44.15
N ASP A 270 -72.73 -38.32 -43.52
CA ASP A 270 -73.05 -36.91 -43.31
C ASP A 270 -72.05 -36.27 -42.32
N ARG A 271 -71.28 -35.29 -42.82
CA ARG A 271 -70.28 -34.55 -42.06
C ARG A 271 -70.87 -33.80 -40.86
N ALA A 272 -72.12 -33.35 -40.94
CA ALA A 272 -72.79 -32.66 -39.82
C ALA A 272 -73.07 -33.60 -38.63
N THR A 273 -73.01 -34.91 -38.85
CA THR A 273 -73.20 -35.94 -37.82
C THR A 273 -71.92 -36.64 -37.39
N LYS A 274 -70.74 -36.19 -37.86
CA LYS A 274 -69.44 -36.72 -37.41
C LYS A 274 -69.25 -36.35 -35.93
N PRO A 275 -69.14 -37.33 -35.01
CA PRO A 275 -68.88 -37.03 -33.62
C PRO A 275 -67.56 -36.28 -33.44
N SER A 276 -67.50 -35.35 -32.50
CA SER A 276 -66.25 -34.67 -32.16
C SER A 276 -65.29 -35.69 -31.53
N PRO A 277 -64.00 -35.70 -31.92
CA PRO A 277 -62.99 -36.52 -31.26
C PRO A 277 -62.96 -36.22 -29.77
N GLN A 278 -63.11 -37.24 -28.94
CA GLN A 278 -63.01 -37.14 -27.48
C GLN A 278 -61.56 -37.37 -27.06
N GLU A 279 -61.07 -36.53 -26.15
CA GLU A 279 -59.73 -36.64 -25.59
C GLU A 279 -59.71 -37.64 -24.44
N GLU A 280 -58.85 -38.66 -24.56
CA GLU A 280 -58.57 -39.62 -23.50
C GLU A 280 -57.11 -39.50 -23.04
N PRO A 281 -56.84 -39.59 -21.72
CA PRO A 281 -55.48 -39.61 -21.21
C PRO A 281 -54.78 -40.95 -21.54
N CYS A 282 -53.54 -40.87 -21.99
CA CYS A 282 -52.68 -42.02 -22.25
C CYS A 282 -51.26 -41.78 -21.72
N ASN A 283 -50.49 -42.85 -21.49
CA ASN A 283 -49.10 -42.80 -21.01
C ASN A 283 -48.90 -41.90 -19.77
N THR A 284 -49.72 -42.11 -18.74
CA THR A 284 -49.70 -41.34 -17.48
C THR A 284 -48.55 -41.71 -16.54
N GLU A 285 -47.72 -42.68 -16.93
CA GLU A 285 -46.58 -43.11 -16.13
C GLU A 285 -45.49 -42.04 -16.05
N PRO A 286 -44.79 -41.92 -14.91
CA PRO A 286 -43.70 -40.95 -14.78
C PRO A 286 -42.61 -41.17 -15.84
N CYS A 287 -42.14 -40.09 -16.46
CA CYS A 287 -40.98 -40.15 -17.36
C CYS A 287 -39.71 -40.58 -16.62
N PRO A 288 -38.69 -41.13 -17.31
CA PRO A 288 -37.38 -41.39 -16.71
C PRO A 288 -36.79 -40.12 -16.04
N ALA A 289 -36.09 -40.31 -14.92
CA ALA A 289 -35.48 -39.20 -14.20
C ALA A 289 -34.23 -38.69 -14.95
N PHE A 290 -34.03 -37.38 -14.97
CA PHE A 290 -32.92 -36.72 -15.68
C PHE A 290 -32.24 -35.66 -14.81
N TRP A 291 -31.01 -35.29 -15.18
CA TRP A 291 -30.28 -34.20 -14.54
C TRP A 291 -30.75 -32.85 -15.10
N ASP A 292 -31.31 -32.01 -14.23
CA ASP A 292 -31.63 -30.62 -14.50
C ASP A 292 -30.44 -29.75 -14.10
N ILE A 293 -29.94 -28.95 -15.06
CA ILE A 293 -28.69 -28.20 -14.94
C ILE A 293 -29.02 -26.71 -14.83
N GLY A 294 -28.74 -26.12 -13.67
CA GLY A 294 -28.91 -24.70 -13.42
C GLY A 294 -27.81 -23.85 -14.04
N GLU A 295 -28.02 -22.52 -14.02
CA GLU A 295 -27.02 -21.54 -14.45
C GLU A 295 -25.81 -21.50 -13.53
N TRP A 296 -24.67 -21.05 -14.07
CA TRP A 296 -23.46 -20.82 -13.29
C TRP A 296 -23.61 -19.59 -12.40
N SER A 297 -23.08 -19.68 -11.18
CA SER A 297 -22.93 -18.53 -10.28
C SER A 297 -21.93 -17.53 -10.84
N GLU A 298 -21.93 -16.32 -10.26
CA GLU A 298 -20.79 -15.41 -10.41
C GLU A 298 -19.48 -16.11 -10.02
N CYS A 299 -18.40 -15.67 -10.65
CA CYS A 299 -17.06 -16.20 -10.42
C CYS A 299 -16.59 -15.84 -9.00
N SER A 300 -15.98 -16.80 -8.30
CA SER A 300 -15.49 -16.59 -6.92
C SER A 300 -14.40 -15.52 -6.79
N ARG A 301 -13.84 -15.04 -7.90
CA ARG A 301 -12.84 -13.98 -7.96
C ARG A 301 -13.26 -12.96 -9.02
N THR A 302 -12.77 -11.72 -8.91
CA THR A 302 -13.01 -10.64 -9.88
C THR A 302 -11.91 -10.53 -10.94
N CYS A 303 -10.76 -11.17 -10.73
CA CYS A 303 -9.65 -11.26 -11.67
C CYS A 303 -8.97 -12.64 -11.55
N GLY A 304 -8.31 -13.09 -12.63
CA GLY A 304 -7.58 -14.35 -12.69
C GLY A 304 -8.47 -15.59 -12.74
N LEU A 305 -7.90 -16.73 -12.32
CA LEU A 305 -8.58 -18.01 -12.23
C LEU A 305 -9.48 -18.05 -10.98
N GLY A 306 -10.78 -18.16 -11.19
CA GLY A 306 -11.78 -18.38 -10.14
C GLY A 306 -12.58 -19.66 -10.37
N MET A 307 -13.51 -19.92 -9.45
CA MET A 307 -14.44 -21.05 -9.52
C MET A 307 -15.87 -20.50 -9.62
N GLN A 308 -16.67 -21.11 -10.48
CA GLN A 308 -18.11 -20.88 -10.56
C GLN A 308 -18.85 -22.18 -10.23
N HIS A 309 -19.99 -22.06 -9.56
CA HIS A 309 -20.78 -23.19 -9.10
C HIS A 309 -22.16 -23.17 -9.76
N ARG A 310 -22.71 -24.33 -10.10
CA ARG A 310 -24.10 -24.45 -10.58
C ARG A 310 -24.85 -25.52 -9.84
N GLN A 311 -26.17 -25.38 -9.78
CA GLN A 311 -27.03 -26.40 -9.19
C GLN A 311 -27.30 -27.52 -10.19
N VAL A 312 -27.20 -28.77 -9.75
CA VAL A 312 -27.54 -29.95 -10.55
C VAL A 312 -28.52 -30.79 -9.74
N LEU A 313 -29.76 -30.89 -10.20
CA LEU A 313 -30.86 -31.53 -9.49
C LEU A 313 -31.38 -32.73 -10.31
N CYS A 314 -31.68 -33.84 -9.65
CA CYS A 314 -32.34 -34.97 -10.31
C CYS A 314 -33.85 -34.70 -10.33
N ARG A 315 -34.42 -34.56 -11.52
CA ARG A 315 -35.85 -34.26 -11.71
C ARG A 315 -36.56 -35.36 -12.48
N GLN A 316 -37.85 -35.52 -12.21
CA GLN A 316 -38.70 -36.49 -12.89
C GLN A 316 -40.02 -35.81 -13.28
N LEU A 317 -40.46 -36.03 -14.52
CA LEU A 317 -41.71 -35.49 -15.03
C LEU A 317 -42.86 -36.44 -14.69
N TYR A 318 -43.83 -35.94 -13.93
CA TYR A 318 -45.07 -36.65 -13.62
C TYR A 318 -46.26 -35.81 -14.05
N ALA A 319 -47.11 -36.37 -14.90
CA ALA A 319 -48.14 -35.61 -15.61
C ALA A 319 -47.56 -34.39 -16.36
N ASN A 320 -47.75 -33.19 -15.80
CA ASN A 320 -47.24 -31.92 -16.34
C ASN A 320 -46.42 -31.14 -15.28
N ARG A 321 -45.88 -31.85 -14.28
CA ARG A 321 -45.06 -31.25 -13.22
C ARG A 321 -43.70 -31.93 -13.17
N THR A 322 -42.65 -31.11 -13.18
CA THR A 322 -41.30 -31.54 -12.88
C THR A 322 -41.10 -31.54 -11.37
N LEU A 323 -40.83 -32.70 -10.80
CA LEU A 323 -40.59 -32.86 -9.37
C LEU A 323 -39.13 -33.19 -9.11
N ASN A 324 -38.57 -32.63 -8.04
CA ASN A 324 -37.25 -33.01 -7.55
C ASN A 324 -37.35 -34.40 -6.92
N VAL A 325 -36.53 -35.33 -7.38
CA VAL A 325 -36.46 -36.69 -6.86
C VAL A 325 -35.08 -36.99 -6.31
N HIS A 326 -34.97 -38.07 -5.54
CA HIS A 326 -33.70 -38.47 -4.94
C HIS A 326 -32.65 -38.77 -6.02
N THR A 327 -31.41 -38.34 -5.79
CA THR A 327 -30.28 -38.41 -6.76
C THR A 327 -29.97 -39.83 -7.24
N SER A 328 -30.33 -40.86 -6.47
CA SER A 328 -30.19 -42.26 -6.88
C SER A 328 -30.98 -42.61 -8.14
N ARG A 329 -32.08 -41.91 -8.45
CA ARG A 329 -32.89 -42.17 -9.65
C ARG A 329 -32.17 -41.79 -10.95
N CYS A 330 -31.25 -40.83 -10.89
CA CYS A 330 -30.42 -40.41 -12.02
C CYS A 330 -29.03 -41.09 -12.03
N ARG A 331 -28.78 -42.11 -11.18
CA ARG A 331 -27.46 -42.76 -11.07
C ARG A 331 -26.99 -43.44 -12.36
N HIS A 332 -27.93 -43.86 -13.20
CA HIS A 332 -27.66 -44.47 -14.50
C HIS A 332 -27.20 -43.44 -15.55
N LEU A 333 -27.28 -42.15 -15.24
CA LEU A 333 -26.83 -41.04 -16.08
C LEU A 333 -25.58 -40.42 -15.46
N GLU A 334 -24.60 -40.09 -16.29
CA GLU A 334 -23.40 -39.37 -15.86
C GLU A 334 -23.80 -38.04 -15.21
N ARG A 335 -23.27 -37.77 -14.01
CA ARG A 335 -23.62 -36.59 -13.24
C ARG A 335 -22.84 -35.38 -13.78
N PRO A 336 -23.53 -34.31 -14.23
CA PRO A 336 -22.88 -33.09 -14.68
C PRO A 336 -22.04 -32.43 -13.58
N GLU A 337 -20.96 -31.77 -13.99
CA GLU A 337 -20.08 -31.03 -13.09
C GLU A 337 -20.84 -29.91 -12.36
N THR A 338 -20.67 -29.81 -11.05
CA THR A 338 -21.29 -28.75 -10.22
C THR A 338 -20.36 -27.54 -10.02
N ALA A 339 -19.10 -27.65 -10.43
CA ALA A 339 -18.10 -26.60 -10.32
C ALA A 339 -17.26 -26.57 -11.60
N SER A 340 -16.95 -25.38 -12.08
CA SER A 340 -16.09 -25.18 -13.25
C SER A 340 -15.19 -23.96 -13.02
N THR A 341 -14.05 -23.91 -13.71
CA THR A 341 -13.12 -22.78 -13.63
C THR A 341 -13.58 -21.63 -14.52
N CYS A 342 -13.56 -20.41 -13.99
CA CYS A 342 -13.78 -19.17 -14.73
C CYS A 342 -12.45 -18.40 -14.86
N GLN A 343 -12.13 -17.91 -16.05
CA GLN A 343 -10.94 -17.11 -16.32
C GLN A 343 -11.34 -15.66 -16.58
N LEU A 344 -11.06 -14.78 -15.62
CA LEU A 344 -11.26 -13.33 -15.75
C LEU A 344 -9.94 -12.63 -16.13
N LYS A 345 -9.98 -11.29 -16.26
CA LYS A 345 -8.79 -10.48 -16.58
C LYS A 345 -7.61 -10.81 -15.64
N ILE A 346 -6.39 -10.77 -16.16
CA ILE A 346 -5.15 -11.05 -15.40
C ILE A 346 -5.04 -10.04 -14.24
N CYS A 347 -4.80 -10.53 -13.02
CA CYS A 347 -4.66 -9.68 -11.84
C CYS A 347 -3.34 -8.91 -11.86
N SER A 348 -3.32 -7.72 -11.24
CA SER A 348 -2.10 -6.97 -10.95
C SER A 348 -1.25 -7.67 -9.89
N GLU A 349 0.07 -7.55 -10.01
CA GLU A 349 1.06 -8.27 -9.20
C GLU A 349 2.17 -7.34 -8.69
N TRP A 350 2.65 -7.60 -7.46
CA TRP A 350 3.82 -6.92 -6.91
C TRP A 350 5.11 -7.41 -7.56
N GLN A 351 5.88 -6.51 -8.14
CA GLN A 351 7.23 -6.80 -8.62
C GLN A 351 8.30 -5.98 -7.91
N ILE A 352 9.46 -6.62 -7.72
CA ILE A 352 10.68 -6.00 -7.21
C ILE A 352 11.46 -5.48 -8.42
N ARG A 353 11.66 -4.16 -8.52
CA ARG A 353 12.31 -3.49 -9.67
C ARG A 353 13.81 -3.28 -9.47
N SER A 354 14.28 -3.34 -8.22
CA SER A 354 15.68 -3.11 -7.88
C SER A 354 16.25 -4.16 -6.93
N GLU A 355 17.56 -4.31 -6.97
CA GLU A 355 18.28 -5.04 -5.93
C GLU A 355 18.27 -4.24 -4.61
N TRP A 356 18.61 -4.90 -3.51
CA TRP A 356 18.74 -4.21 -2.23
C TRP A 356 19.82 -3.11 -2.30
N SER A 357 19.49 -1.94 -1.76
CA SER A 357 20.46 -0.87 -1.54
C SER A 357 21.59 -1.35 -0.62
N PRO A 358 22.75 -0.67 -0.63
CA PRO A 358 23.71 -0.77 0.46
C PRO A 358 23.02 -0.53 1.81
N CYS A 359 23.55 -1.13 2.87
CA CYS A 359 23.06 -0.90 4.23
C CYS A 359 23.16 0.60 4.54
N SER A 360 22.14 1.17 5.20
CA SER A 360 22.10 2.60 5.55
C SER A 360 23.26 3.05 6.46
N VAL A 361 23.95 2.11 7.09
CA VAL A 361 25.07 2.35 7.99
C VAL A 361 26.30 1.52 7.58
N PRO A 362 27.52 2.03 7.81
CA PRO A 362 28.77 1.31 7.51
C PRO A 362 29.15 0.28 8.59
N CYS A 363 28.58 0.38 9.80
CA CYS A 363 28.74 -0.56 10.91
C CYS A 363 27.48 -0.52 11.79
N GLY A 364 27.24 -1.57 12.58
CA GLY A 364 26.06 -1.69 13.44
C GLY A 364 24.80 -2.08 12.68
N VAL A 365 23.65 -1.90 13.34
CA VAL A 365 22.35 -2.25 12.78
C VAL A 365 21.82 -1.10 11.93
N GLY A 366 21.53 -1.36 10.67
CA GLY A 366 20.88 -0.43 9.75
C GLY A 366 19.79 -1.10 8.94
N GLN A 367 19.36 -0.42 7.88
CA GLN A 367 18.32 -0.90 6.98
C GLN A 367 18.77 -0.77 5.53
N LYS A 368 18.48 -1.79 4.74
CA LYS A 368 18.59 -1.74 3.28
C LYS A 368 17.18 -1.66 2.69
N ARG A 369 17.03 -0.91 1.61
CA ARG A 369 15.76 -0.67 0.92
C ARG A 369 15.80 -1.18 -0.51
N ARG A 370 14.64 -1.56 -1.06
CA ARG A 370 14.47 -1.92 -2.48
C ARG A 370 13.12 -1.44 -2.98
N ASP A 371 12.99 -1.29 -4.28
CA ASP A 371 11.78 -0.75 -4.90
C ASP A 371 10.79 -1.88 -5.22
N VAL A 372 9.57 -1.74 -4.70
CA VAL A 372 8.47 -2.68 -4.86
C VAL A 372 7.28 -1.92 -5.42
N HIS A 373 6.80 -2.32 -6.58
CA HIS A 373 5.69 -1.66 -7.27
C HIS A 373 4.60 -2.65 -7.67
N CYS A 374 3.34 -2.22 -7.57
CA CYS A 374 2.20 -2.95 -8.12
C CYS A 374 2.15 -2.73 -9.62
N LEU A 375 2.16 -3.81 -10.41
CA LEU A 375 2.12 -3.76 -11.86
C LEU A 375 0.83 -4.34 -12.41
N SER A 376 0.30 -3.68 -13.44
CA SER A 376 -0.81 -4.17 -14.25
C SER A 376 -0.39 -5.30 -15.19
N ASN A 377 -1.36 -5.94 -15.84
CA ASN A 377 -1.16 -6.99 -16.83
C ASN A 377 -0.39 -6.53 -18.10
N VAL A 378 -0.20 -5.22 -18.28
CA VAL A 378 0.57 -4.61 -19.38
C VAL A 378 1.98 -4.19 -18.93
N GLY A 379 2.29 -4.31 -17.63
CA GLY A 379 3.58 -3.94 -17.04
C GLY A 379 3.70 -2.50 -16.54
N ASP A 380 2.61 -1.73 -16.64
CA ASP A 380 2.50 -0.38 -16.10
C ASP A 380 2.39 -0.38 -14.57
N VAL A 381 2.98 0.63 -13.93
CA VAL A 381 2.84 0.84 -12.48
C VAL A 381 1.44 1.37 -12.21
N VAL A 382 0.67 0.62 -11.44
CA VAL A 382 -0.68 0.98 -11.01
C VAL A 382 -0.71 1.26 -9.51
N ALA A 383 -1.85 1.73 -9.01
CA ALA A 383 -2.02 2.04 -7.60
C ALA A 383 -1.85 0.78 -6.73
N ASP A 384 -1.23 0.93 -5.56
CA ASP A 384 -0.91 -0.15 -4.63
C ASP A 384 -2.17 -0.97 -4.23
N GLU A 385 -3.33 -0.32 -4.19
CA GLU A 385 -4.62 -0.93 -3.83
C GLU A 385 -5.17 -1.92 -4.86
N GLU A 386 -4.71 -1.83 -6.11
CA GLU A 386 -5.07 -2.82 -7.13
C GLU A 386 -4.41 -4.17 -6.86
N CYS A 387 -3.25 -4.16 -6.19
CA CYS A 387 -2.58 -5.36 -5.73
C CYS A 387 -3.03 -5.77 -4.34
N ASN A 388 -2.93 -7.07 -4.05
CA ASN A 388 -3.21 -7.57 -2.71
C ASN A 388 -2.13 -7.12 -1.72
N MET A 389 -2.47 -6.19 -0.83
CA MET A 389 -1.55 -5.65 0.19
C MET A 389 -0.97 -6.71 1.14
N ASN A 390 -1.68 -7.81 1.38
CA ASN A 390 -1.17 -8.90 2.23
C ASN A 390 -0.01 -9.68 1.60
N LEU A 391 0.16 -9.54 0.29
CA LEU A 391 1.23 -10.18 -0.48
C LEU A 391 2.35 -9.19 -0.84
N ARG A 392 2.29 -7.94 -0.34
CA ARG A 392 3.32 -6.92 -0.62
C ARG A 392 4.68 -7.40 -0.08
N PRO A 393 5.69 -7.55 -0.95
CA PRO A 393 7.04 -7.87 -0.52
C PRO A 393 7.62 -6.78 0.39
N ASN A 394 8.45 -7.17 1.36
CA ASN A 394 9.17 -6.21 2.20
C ASN A 394 10.07 -5.33 1.33
N ASP A 395 9.89 -4.02 1.42
CA ASP A 395 10.70 -2.97 0.80
C ASP A 395 11.85 -2.51 1.73
N VAL A 396 11.82 -2.92 2.99
CA VAL A 396 12.84 -2.64 4.00
C VAL A 396 13.27 -3.93 4.69
N GLU A 397 14.58 -4.15 4.81
CA GLU A 397 15.15 -5.27 5.57
C GLU A 397 16.29 -4.77 6.46
N ASN A 398 16.37 -5.31 7.68
CA ASN A 398 17.43 -4.96 8.61
C ASN A 398 18.75 -5.62 8.20
N CYS A 399 19.85 -4.86 8.26
CA CYS A 399 21.20 -5.34 8.04
C CYS A 399 22.03 -5.09 9.30
N ASP A 400 22.84 -6.07 9.70
CA ASP A 400 23.83 -5.92 10.76
C ASP A 400 25.22 -5.99 10.13
N MET A 401 25.90 -4.84 10.12
CA MET A 401 27.25 -4.67 9.58
C MET A 401 28.33 -4.99 10.63
N GLY A 402 27.94 -5.58 11.76
CA GLY A 402 28.83 -5.95 12.87
C GLY A 402 29.01 -4.82 13.89
N PRO A 403 29.65 -5.10 15.03
CA PRO A 403 29.83 -4.10 16.09
C PRO A 403 30.66 -2.92 15.56
N CYS A 404 30.13 -1.70 15.71
CA CYS A 404 30.92 -0.50 15.48
C CYS A 404 32.06 -0.45 16.50
N ALA A 405 33.31 -0.39 16.03
CA ALA A 405 34.44 -0.14 16.90
C ALA A 405 34.31 1.27 17.50
N LYS A 406 34.26 1.36 18.83
CA LYS A 406 34.45 2.62 19.57
C LYS A 406 35.95 2.94 19.55
N SER A 407 36.40 3.68 18.55
CA SER A 407 37.80 4.05 18.37
C SER A 407 38.01 5.55 18.47
N TRP A 408 39.19 5.97 18.93
CA TRP A 408 39.62 7.36 18.86
C TRP A 408 39.88 7.74 17.40
N PHE A 409 39.14 8.71 16.90
CA PHE A 409 39.40 9.33 15.61
C PHE A 409 40.24 10.57 15.82
N PHE A 410 41.24 10.80 15.00
CA PHE A 410 42.04 12.01 15.06
C PHE A 410 42.32 12.54 13.66
N THR A 411 42.38 13.86 13.53
CA THR A 411 42.79 14.49 12.28
C THR A 411 44.32 14.42 12.13
N GLU A 412 44.80 14.67 10.93
CA GLU A 412 46.20 15.05 10.74
C GLU A 412 46.53 16.30 11.58
N TRP A 413 47.81 16.47 11.90
CA TRP A 413 48.28 17.67 12.60
C TRP A 413 48.01 18.92 11.78
N GLY A 414 47.54 19.98 12.43
CA GLY A 414 47.42 21.29 11.80
C GLY A 414 48.72 21.68 11.12
N SER A 415 48.63 22.14 9.88
CA SER A 415 49.80 22.51 9.05
C SER A 415 50.54 23.75 9.57
N ARG A 416 49.93 24.50 10.49
CA ARG A 416 50.52 25.67 11.14
C ARG A 416 50.92 25.34 12.57
N CYS A 417 52.19 25.62 12.91
CA CYS A 417 52.66 25.64 14.29
C CYS A 417 52.13 26.92 14.96
N SER A 418 51.84 26.89 16.26
CA SER A 418 51.37 28.08 16.99
C SER A 418 52.38 29.24 17.01
N ALA A 419 53.66 28.95 16.76
CA ALA A 419 54.74 29.92 16.72
C ALA A 419 55.29 30.06 15.29
N GLU A 420 55.53 31.30 14.85
CA GLU A 420 56.11 31.60 13.53
C GLU A 420 57.61 31.25 13.45
N CYS A 421 58.29 31.21 14.60
CA CYS A 421 59.68 30.79 14.76
C CYS A 421 59.85 30.13 16.14
N GLY A 422 60.92 29.35 16.33
CA GLY A 422 61.20 28.68 17.60
C GLY A 422 60.26 27.51 17.90
N MET A 423 60.15 27.14 19.18
CA MET A 423 59.26 26.06 19.63
C MET A 423 57.80 26.52 19.66
N GLY A 424 56.91 25.74 19.08
CA GLY A 424 55.46 25.95 19.15
C GLY A 424 54.72 24.63 19.27
N LEU A 425 53.39 24.72 19.26
CA LEU A 425 52.48 23.58 19.38
C LEU A 425 51.63 23.50 18.12
N ARG A 426 51.55 22.31 17.53
CA ARG A 426 50.54 21.98 16.52
C ARG A 426 49.42 21.20 17.19
N THR A 427 48.19 21.59 16.89
CA THR A 427 46.99 20.92 17.41
C THR A 427 46.39 20.02 16.33
N ARG A 428 45.73 18.94 16.77
CA ARG A 428 44.87 18.12 15.92
C ARG A 428 43.54 17.89 16.62
N GLY A 429 42.48 17.66 15.86
CA GLY A 429 41.22 17.22 16.44
C GLY A 429 41.34 15.77 16.88
N VAL A 430 40.91 15.45 18.10
CA VAL A 430 40.75 14.07 18.58
C VAL A 430 39.31 13.93 19.08
N LEU A 431 38.58 12.98 18.51
CA LEU A 431 37.16 12.79 18.71
C LEU A 431 36.89 11.34 19.08
N CYS A 432 36.15 11.14 20.18
CA CYS A 432 35.57 9.85 20.53
C CYS A 432 34.18 9.77 19.89
N LEU A 433 34.04 8.99 18.82
CA LEU A 433 32.75 8.79 18.17
C LEU A 433 32.11 7.52 18.73
N THR A 434 30.97 7.67 19.39
CA THR A 434 30.12 6.56 19.86
C THR A 434 28.86 6.50 19.03
N ASN A 435 28.66 5.41 18.30
CA ASN A 435 27.35 5.13 17.73
C ASN A 435 26.47 4.49 18.80
N HIS A 436 25.37 5.17 19.11
CA HIS A 436 24.35 4.70 20.04
C HIS A 436 23.79 3.36 19.56
N ILE A 437 23.92 2.32 20.40
CA ILE A 437 22.93 1.30 20.77
C ILE A 437 23.69 0.10 21.35
N SER A 438 23.73 0.03 22.69
CA SER A 438 23.57 -1.20 23.48
C SER A 438 23.76 -0.85 24.96
N SER A 439 22.86 -1.40 25.77
CA SER A 439 22.59 -1.12 27.17
C SER A 439 23.61 -1.72 28.15
N LEU A 440 24.91 -1.45 27.96
CA LEU A 440 25.95 -1.83 28.91
C LEU A 440 26.75 -0.60 29.38
N PRO A 441 26.93 -0.40 30.70
CA PRO A 441 27.68 0.72 31.24
C PRO A 441 29.18 0.37 31.15
N LEU A 442 29.77 0.58 29.97
CA LEU A 442 31.22 0.57 29.80
C LEU A 442 31.64 1.98 29.41
N GLU A 443 32.24 2.66 30.39
CA GLU A 443 32.77 4.01 30.36
C GLU A 443 33.63 4.28 29.11
N GLY A 444 33.20 5.24 28.28
CA GLY A 444 34.06 5.99 27.35
C GLY A 444 34.74 5.23 26.20
N CYS A 445 35.46 5.97 25.36
CA CYS A 445 36.53 5.41 24.53
C CYS A 445 37.67 4.96 25.48
N GLY A 446 38.36 3.86 25.18
CA GLY A 446 39.40 3.27 26.04
C GLY A 446 40.45 4.28 26.53
N SER A 447 41.16 3.94 27.61
CA SER A 447 42.03 4.85 28.38
C SER A 447 43.19 5.50 27.60
N GLU A 448 43.50 5.04 26.40
CA GLU A 448 44.59 5.57 25.55
C GLU A 448 44.08 6.66 24.59
N ARG A 449 43.70 7.83 25.11
CA ARG A 449 43.35 9.00 24.29
C ARG A 449 44.60 9.51 23.54
N PRO A 450 44.57 9.59 22.20
CA PRO A 450 45.67 10.15 21.43
C PRO A 450 45.92 11.62 21.80
N PRO A 451 47.19 12.09 21.84
CA PRO A 451 47.51 13.46 22.22
C PRO A 451 46.98 14.47 21.19
N GLU A 452 46.37 15.55 21.66
CA GLU A 452 45.83 16.65 20.83
C GLU A 452 46.87 17.71 20.48
N THR A 453 48.02 17.68 21.15
CA THR A 453 49.11 18.64 21.02
C THR A 453 50.43 17.94 20.73
N GLN A 454 51.22 18.52 19.83
CA GLN A 454 52.59 18.08 19.57
C GLN A 454 53.51 19.28 19.41
N VAL A 455 54.73 19.16 19.94
CA VAL A 455 55.77 20.19 19.81
C VAL A 455 56.29 20.23 18.37
N CYS A 456 56.31 21.42 17.80
CA CYS A 456 56.95 21.74 16.52
C CYS A 456 58.06 22.78 16.73
N ASN A 457 59.07 22.79 15.87
CA ASN A 457 60.15 23.78 15.89
C ASN A 457 60.28 24.39 14.49
N ASN A 458 60.00 25.69 14.37
CA ASN A 458 60.02 26.44 13.11
C ASN A 458 61.36 27.16 12.85
N GLY A 459 62.45 26.74 13.51
CA GLY A 459 63.79 27.29 13.30
C GLY A 459 64.14 28.44 14.26
N PRO A 460 65.36 29.00 14.21
CA PRO A 460 65.78 30.05 15.12
C PRO A 460 64.98 31.34 14.91
N CYS A 461 64.46 31.92 16.00
CA CYS A 461 63.85 33.25 15.97
C CYS A 461 64.96 34.30 15.84
N ASP A 462 65.06 34.91 14.67
CA ASP A 462 65.88 36.10 14.50
C ASP A 462 65.13 37.30 15.10
N SER A 463 65.77 38.01 16.04
CA SER A 463 65.13 39.10 16.78
C SER A 463 64.92 40.29 15.84
N ARG A 464 63.69 40.44 15.34
CA ARG A 464 63.30 41.53 14.44
C ARG A 464 62.69 42.69 15.22
N ILE A 465 63.13 43.90 14.88
CA ILE A 465 62.54 45.16 15.35
C ILE A 465 61.58 45.63 14.26
N GLU A 466 60.30 45.81 14.57
CA GLU A 466 59.29 46.21 13.58
C GLU A 466 58.22 47.15 14.16
N TRP A 467 57.61 47.98 13.30
CA TRP A 467 56.49 48.82 13.68
C TRP A 467 55.23 47.97 13.85
N TYR A 468 54.68 47.96 15.06
CA TYR A 468 53.41 47.32 15.36
C TYR A 468 52.27 48.33 15.39
N THR A 469 51.14 47.99 14.79
CA THR A 469 49.94 48.84 14.79
C THR A 469 48.79 48.16 15.52
N GLY A 470 48.19 48.84 16.49
CA GLY A 470 46.97 48.40 17.14
C GLY A 470 45.74 48.52 16.22
N PRO A 471 44.57 48.03 16.67
CA PRO A 471 43.32 48.20 15.94
C PRO A 471 42.97 49.69 15.80
N TRP A 472 42.27 50.05 14.71
CA TRP A 472 41.70 51.38 14.55
C TRP A 472 40.61 51.64 15.60
N SER A 473 40.55 52.86 16.11
CA SER A 473 39.47 53.34 16.96
C SER A 473 38.15 53.34 16.19
N GLN A 474 37.04 53.46 16.92
CA GLN A 474 35.78 53.82 16.28
C GLN A 474 35.96 55.13 15.50
N CYS A 475 35.25 55.24 14.38
CA CYS A 475 35.26 56.45 13.57
C CYS A 475 34.72 57.61 14.40
N SER A 476 35.31 58.79 14.28
CA SER A 476 34.89 59.98 15.01
C SER A 476 33.48 60.48 14.68
N ALA A 477 32.83 59.90 13.66
CA ALA A 477 31.49 60.24 13.21
C ALA A 477 30.63 58.97 13.12
N ASP A 478 29.37 59.05 13.56
CA ASP A 478 28.43 57.91 13.55
C ASP A 478 27.81 57.64 12.16
N CYS A 479 27.89 58.60 11.23
CA CYS A 479 27.50 58.45 9.83
C CYS A 479 28.29 59.45 8.96
N GLY A 480 28.45 59.15 7.67
CA GLY A 480 29.24 59.96 6.75
C GLY A 480 30.76 59.84 6.95
N ARG A 481 31.51 60.92 6.64
CA ARG A 481 32.97 60.95 6.70
C ARG A 481 33.47 61.31 8.10
N GLY A 482 34.36 60.49 8.65
CA GLY A 482 35.06 60.76 9.91
C GLY A 482 36.54 60.40 9.84
N THR A 483 37.19 60.40 11.00
CA THR A 483 38.59 59.96 11.15
C THR A 483 38.70 58.91 12.24
N GLN A 484 39.58 57.94 12.05
CA GLN A 484 39.90 56.91 13.02
C GLN A 484 41.40 56.96 13.32
N GLN A 485 41.77 56.71 14.57
CA GLN A 485 43.15 56.73 15.05
C GLN A 485 43.55 55.34 15.54
N ARG A 486 44.84 55.00 15.45
CA ARG A 486 45.38 53.75 16.01
C ARG A 486 46.71 54.00 16.70
N LEU A 487 47.03 53.14 17.66
CA LEU A 487 48.34 53.15 18.31
C LEU A 487 49.39 52.54 17.38
N VAL A 488 50.55 53.21 17.27
CA VAL A 488 51.72 52.72 16.54
C VAL A 488 52.89 52.68 17.51
N ALA A 489 53.44 51.49 17.74
CA ALA A 489 54.52 51.26 18.70
C ALA A 489 55.66 50.48 18.04
N CYS A 490 56.90 50.80 18.42
CA CYS A 490 58.08 50.05 18.00
C CYS A 490 58.25 48.85 18.94
N LEU A 491 58.22 47.63 18.41
CA LEU A 491 58.36 46.42 19.21
C LEU A 491 59.56 45.61 18.72
N MET A 492 60.31 45.02 19.65
CA MET A 492 61.28 43.97 19.38
C MET A 492 60.62 42.63 19.68
N SER A 493 60.51 41.76 18.66
CA SER A 493 60.01 40.40 18.82
C SER A 493 61.16 39.49 19.23
N SER A 494 61.10 38.97 20.45
CA SER A 494 62.09 38.06 21.03
C SER A 494 61.43 36.75 21.48
N VAL A 495 62.24 35.75 21.86
CA VAL A 495 61.76 34.42 22.27
C VAL A 495 60.87 34.47 23.53
N ASP A 496 61.05 35.48 24.38
CA ASP A 496 60.30 35.69 25.63
C ASP A 496 59.08 36.62 25.47
N GLY A 497 58.78 37.05 24.24
CA GLY A 497 57.65 37.91 23.91
C GLY A 497 58.04 39.24 23.27
N PHE A 498 57.11 40.19 23.31
CA PHE A 498 57.27 41.50 22.68
C PHE A 498 57.76 42.53 23.71
N THR A 499 58.90 43.15 23.45
CA THR A 499 59.39 44.28 24.25
C THR A 499 59.10 45.59 23.53
N VAL A 500 58.45 46.53 24.22
CA VAL A 500 58.23 47.88 23.69
C VAL A 500 59.56 48.62 23.67
N MET A 501 60.06 48.87 22.47
CA MET A 501 61.30 49.62 22.27
C MET A 501 60.99 51.11 22.08
N PRO A 502 61.94 51.99 22.41
CA PRO A 502 61.84 53.40 22.07
C PRO A 502 61.65 53.62 20.56
N GLN A 503 60.87 54.63 20.17
CA GLN A 503 60.50 54.87 18.76
C GLN A 503 61.69 55.06 17.81
N TYR A 504 62.87 55.40 18.32
CA TYR A 504 64.08 55.57 17.50
C TYR A 504 64.66 54.25 16.98
N GLU A 505 64.42 53.12 17.65
CA GLU A 505 64.93 51.81 17.21
C GLU A 505 64.27 51.32 15.91
N CYS A 506 63.05 51.78 15.63
CA CYS A 506 62.34 51.52 14.36
C CYS A 506 62.45 52.69 13.36
N SER A 507 63.28 53.70 13.62
CA SER A 507 63.35 54.91 12.78
C SER A 507 63.86 54.68 11.36
N SER A 508 64.60 53.58 11.16
CA SER A 508 65.07 53.11 9.84
C SER A 508 63.99 52.43 9.01
N LEU A 509 62.82 52.16 9.60
CA LEU A 509 61.69 51.49 8.96
C LEU A 509 60.56 52.49 8.70
N ASP A 510 59.82 52.28 7.60
CA ASP A 510 58.69 53.14 7.22
C ASP A 510 57.60 53.12 8.29
N LYS A 511 57.42 54.26 8.97
CA LYS A 511 56.44 54.39 10.06
C LYS A 511 55.01 54.38 9.49
N PRO A 512 54.15 53.43 9.90
CA PRO A 512 52.78 53.36 9.42
C PRO A 512 51.92 54.51 9.97
N LEU A 513 50.90 54.90 9.21
CA LEU A 513 50.01 56.01 9.55
C LEU A 513 49.23 55.72 10.85
N GLY A 514 49.25 56.66 11.79
CA GLY A 514 48.49 56.59 13.05
C GLY A 514 47.06 57.13 12.96
N GLN A 515 46.68 57.74 11.84
CA GLN A 515 45.36 58.33 11.60
C GLN A 515 44.96 58.15 10.14
N GLN A 516 43.70 57.79 9.89
CA GLN A 516 43.14 57.69 8.53
C GLN A 516 41.68 58.16 8.48
N SER A 517 41.21 58.55 7.29
CA SER A 517 39.80 58.85 7.03
C SER A 517 38.96 57.56 7.00
N CYS A 518 37.77 57.60 7.59
CA CYS A 518 36.75 56.57 7.50
C CYS A 518 35.49 57.14 6.85
N GLU A 519 34.78 56.32 6.09
CA GLU A 519 33.51 56.66 5.45
C GLU A 519 32.48 55.61 5.85
N ILE A 520 31.54 56.02 6.69
CA ILE A 520 30.40 55.22 7.16
C ILE A 520 29.18 55.59 6.30
N LYS A 521 28.14 54.74 6.32
CA LYS A 521 26.87 54.96 5.60
C LYS A 521 26.45 56.44 5.61
N ALA A 522 25.99 56.92 4.46
CA ALA A 522 25.44 58.28 4.32
C ALA A 522 24.42 58.54 5.43
N CYS A 523 24.51 59.72 6.04
CA CYS A 523 23.53 60.13 7.04
C CYS A 523 22.16 60.21 6.31
N GLY A 524 21.12 59.61 6.87
CA GLY A 524 19.77 59.73 6.32
C GLY A 524 19.11 61.02 6.80
N THR A 525 17.92 61.32 6.28
CA THR A 525 17.06 62.38 6.83
C THR A 525 16.66 62.05 8.27
N LYS A 526 16.88 62.97 9.21
CA LYS A 526 16.59 62.79 10.65
C LYS A 526 15.72 63.93 11.20
N TRP A 527 14.93 63.64 12.23
CA TRP A 527 14.14 64.63 12.96
C TRP A 527 15.03 65.45 13.93
N TYR A 528 15.02 66.76 13.76
CA TYR A 528 15.66 67.72 14.66
C TYR A 528 14.60 68.52 15.41
N HIS A 529 14.92 68.93 16.64
CA HIS A 529 14.02 69.73 17.46
C HIS A 529 14.78 70.76 18.29
N THR A 530 14.12 71.87 18.61
CA THR A 530 14.66 72.87 19.54
C THR A 530 14.37 72.48 20.98
N ASP A 531 15.02 73.17 21.92
CA ASP A 531 14.60 73.15 23.32
C ASP A 531 13.14 73.65 23.46
N TRP A 532 12.49 73.21 24.54
CA TRP A 532 11.14 73.63 24.86
C TRP A 532 11.07 75.13 25.20
N SER A 533 10.00 75.79 24.77
CA SER A 533 9.67 77.14 25.21
C SER A 533 9.42 77.19 26.72
N SER A 534 9.49 78.39 27.29
CA SER A 534 8.93 78.64 28.63
C SER A 534 7.47 78.19 28.69
N CYS A 535 7.05 77.65 29.84
CA CYS A 535 5.68 77.22 30.04
C CYS A 535 4.73 78.41 29.97
N SER A 536 3.60 78.28 29.27
CA SER A 536 2.62 79.38 29.10
C SER A 536 1.99 79.86 30.41
N LYS A 537 2.01 79.02 31.46
CA LYS A 537 1.59 79.40 32.82
C LYS A 537 2.60 78.90 33.85
N THR A 538 2.77 79.64 34.95
CA THR A 538 3.67 79.24 36.06
C THR A 538 3.04 78.23 37.02
N CYS A 539 1.70 78.09 37.02
CA CYS A 539 0.93 77.15 37.84
C CYS A 539 -0.49 76.97 37.25
N GLU A 540 -1.27 76.02 37.75
CA GLU A 540 -2.63 75.66 37.26
C GLU A 540 -2.71 75.22 35.79
N GLY A 541 -1.68 74.50 35.32
CA GLY A 541 -1.67 73.85 34.01
C GLY A 541 -1.48 74.83 32.84
N GLY A 542 -0.29 74.79 32.24
CA GLY A 542 0.08 75.46 31.00
C GLY A 542 0.60 74.47 29.95
N PHE A 543 1.07 75.00 28.82
CA PHE A 543 1.69 74.23 27.76
C PHE A 543 2.99 74.91 27.31
N ARG A 544 3.96 74.10 26.90
CA ARG A 544 5.20 74.54 26.24
C ARG A 544 5.26 73.93 24.85
N ILE A 545 5.88 74.66 23.92
CA ILE A 545 6.01 74.27 22.52
C ILE A 545 7.48 74.22 22.12
N ARG A 546 7.81 73.41 21.11
CA ARG A 546 9.14 73.39 20.48
C ARG A 546 8.99 73.23 18.99
N GLU A 547 9.98 73.67 18.23
CA GLU A 547 9.99 73.48 16.79
C GLU A 547 10.59 72.13 16.44
N VAL A 548 9.97 71.41 15.49
CA VAL A 548 10.40 70.08 15.03
C VAL A 548 10.48 70.10 13.50
N ARG A 549 11.66 69.83 12.94
CA ARG A 549 11.89 69.81 11.48
C ARG A 549 12.65 68.55 11.08
N CYS A 550 12.29 67.98 9.93
CA CYS A 550 13.06 66.90 9.31
C CYS A 550 14.12 67.54 8.41
N LEU A 551 15.40 67.27 8.70
CA LEU A 551 16.53 67.82 7.95
C LEU A 551 17.29 66.71 7.24
N SER A 552 17.75 67.01 6.02
CA SER A 552 18.67 66.18 5.24
C SER A 552 20.14 66.56 5.52
N ASP A 553 21.09 65.83 4.93
CA ASP A 553 22.53 66.03 5.10
C ASP A 553 23.01 67.46 4.79
N ASP A 554 22.33 68.17 3.89
CA ASP A 554 22.63 69.57 3.53
C ASP A 554 21.94 70.60 4.45
N LEU A 555 21.41 70.17 5.61
CA LEU A 555 20.66 71.00 6.59
C LEU A 555 19.41 71.66 5.99
N GLN A 556 18.89 71.12 4.89
CA GLN A 556 17.66 71.60 4.26
C GLN A 556 16.45 70.82 4.79
N SER A 557 15.35 71.55 4.99
CA SER A 557 14.07 70.97 5.39
C SER A 557 13.56 70.02 4.31
N THR A 558 13.26 68.78 4.68
CA THR A 558 12.78 67.73 3.78
C THR A 558 11.64 66.95 4.41
N GLU A 559 10.85 66.23 3.61
CA GLU A 559 9.75 65.37 4.10
C GLU A 559 10.17 63.88 4.18
N GLY A 560 11.48 63.59 4.08
CA GLY A 560 12.00 62.22 3.99
C GLY A 560 12.05 61.43 5.30
N CYS A 561 11.72 62.06 6.43
CA CYS A 561 11.73 61.39 7.73
C CYS A 561 10.43 60.61 7.97
N GLU A 562 10.53 59.49 8.66
CA GLU A 562 9.36 58.67 9.00
C GLU A 562 8.47 59.39 10.04
N GLU A 563 7.21 59.66 9.69
CA GLU A 563 6.28 60.48 10.51
C GLU A 563 5.98 59.87 11.88
N HIS A 564 6.01 58.54 12.01
CA HIS A 564 5.78 57.86 13.30
C HIS A 564 6.89 58.10 14.33
N LEU A 565 8.07 58.56 13.89
CA LEU A 565 9.20 58.92 14.74
C LEU A 565 9.25 60.42 15.04
N ARG A 566 8.27 61.21 14.56
CA ARG A 566 8.23 62.66 14.76
C ARG A 566 8.05 62.98 16.25
N PRO A 567 9.00 63.70 16.88
CA PRO A 567 8.86 64.14 18.26
C PRO A 567 7.66 65.07 18.45
N PRO A 568 6.99 65.05 19.63
CA PRO A 568 5.87 65.96 19.90
C PRO A 568 6.35 67.40 19.96
N ASP A 569 5.59 68.31 19.36
CA ASP A 569 5.86 69.76 19.31
C ASP A 569 5.17 70.55 20.43
N LYS A 570 4.30 69.90 21.23
CA LYS A 570 3.58 70.50 22.36
C LYS A 570 3.51 69.55 23.56
N GLU A 571 3.73 70.08 24.76
CA GLU A 571 3.67 69.34 26.04
C GLU A 571 3.01 70.17 27.14
N GLU A 572 2.28 69.52 28.05
CA GLU A 572 1.68 70.15 29.24
C GLU A 572 2.73 70.35 30.35
N CYS A 573 2.68 71.49 31.03
CA CYS A 573 3.63 71.86 32.07
C CYS A 573 2.97 72.61 33.22
N ASN A 574 3.61 72.60 34.39
CA ASN A 574 3.17 73.26 35.62
C ASN A 574 1.73 72.91 36.08
N PRO A 575 1.41 71.62 36.32
CA PRO A 575 0.07 71.19 36.78
C PRO A 575 -0.23 71.55 38.26
N GLN A 576 0.73 72.14 38.98
CA GLN A 576 0.63 72.37 40.42
C GLN A 576 -0.17 73.65 40.75
N PRO A 577 -0.94 73.69 41.87
CA PRO A 577 -1.64 74.88 42.32
C PRO A 577 -0.68 75.98 42.82
N CYS A 578 -0.98 77.26 42.57
CA CYS A 578 -0.12 78.38 42.93
C CYS A 578 -0.13 78.63 44.46
N ILE A 579 1.02 78.59 45.14
CA ILE A 579 1.14 78.92 46.57
C ILE A 579 2.09 80.14 46.73
N PRO A 580 1.69 81.24 47.39
CA PRO A 580 2.57 82.38 47.67
C PRO A 580 3.48 82.12 48.88
N GLU A 581 4.79 82.30 48.72
CA GLU A 581 5.79 82.13 49.79
C GLU A 581 5.90 83.38 50.69
N ILE A 582 5.80 83.20 52.02
CA ILE A 582 6.05 84.22 53.04
C ILE A 582 7.20 83.73 53.93
N ASP A 583 8.29 84.50 53.98
CA ASP A 583 9.54 84.21 54.70
C ASP A 583 9.36 84.34 56.24
N GLU A 584 9.69 83.26 56.97
CA GLU A 584 9.51 83.10 58.42
C GLU A 584 10.52 83.88 59.29
N ASN A 585 11.49 84.59 58.71
CA ASN A 585 12.57 85.22 59.46
C ASN A 585 12.37 86.71 59.81
N CYS A 586 11.16 87.23 59.64
CA CYS A 586 10.81 88.65 59.79
C CYS A 586 9.84 88.84 60.97
N ARG A 587 10.28 89.47 62.08
CA ARG A 587 9.49 89.75 63.30
C ARG A 587 9.44 91.24 63.64
N ASP A 588 8.32 91.69 64.19
CA ASP A 588 8.12 93.08 64.63
C ASP A 588 8.88 93.38 65.94
N LYS A 589 9.59 94.52 65.99
CA LYS A 589 10.34 94.98 67.18
C LYS A 589 9.48 95.63 68.25
N TYR A 590 8.30 96.14 67.91
CA TYR A 590 7.41 96.85 68.84
C TYR A 590 5.99 96.27 68.79
N PHE A 591 5.30 96.22 69.93
CA PHE A 591 3.98 95.59 70.04
C PHE A 591 2.86 96.38 69.33
N ASN A 592 3.03 97.69 69.15
CA ASN A 592 2.07 98.58 68.50
C ASN A 592 2.26 98.69 66.98
N CYS A 593 2.99 97.77 66.35
CA CYS A 593 3.24 97.74 64.91
C CYS A 593 1.97 97.65 64.03
N ASN A 594 0.85 97.16 64.58
CA ASN A 594 -0.45 97.24 63.89
C ASN A 594 -0.92 98.69 63.64
N VAL A 595 -0.56 99.64 64.51
CA VAL A 595 -0.91 101.07 64.33
C VAL A 595 -0.13 101.66 63.15
N VAL A 596 1.13 101.22 62.97
CA VAL A 596 2.00 101.64 61.86
C VAL A 596 1.42 101.21 60.51
N VAL A 597 0.85 100.01 60.45
CA VAL A 597 0.13 99.50 59.27
C VAL A 597 -1.14 100.31 59.01
N GLN A 598 -1.98 100.53 60.04
CA GLN A 598 -3.21 101.32 59.91
C GLN A 598 -2.95 102.76 59.46
N ALA A 599 -1.85 103.36 59.93
CA ALA A 599 -1.41 104.71 59.53
C ALA A 599 -0.66 104.75 58.18
N ARG A 600 -0.50 103.62 57.48
CA ARG A 600 0.21 103.47 56.20
C ARG A 600 1.68 103.95 56.23
N LEU A 601 2.32 103.87 57.40
CA LEU A 601 3.70 104.33 57.59
C LEU A 601 4.76 103.32 57.11
N CYS A 602 4.36 102.11 56.70
CA CYS A 602 5.23 101.04 56.16
C CYS A 602 6.01 101.40 54.87
N VAL A 603 5.73 102.56 54.27
CA VAL A 603 6.48 103.08 53.12
C VAL A 603 7.85 103.61 53.55
N TYR A 604 7.98 104.11 54.78
CA TYR A 604 9.24 104.63 55.28
C TYR A 604 10.10 103.48 55.84
N ASN A 605 11.38 103.42 55.44
CA ASN A 605 12.30 102.33 55.79
C ASN A 605 12.44 102.10 57.30
N TYR A 606 12.39 103.16 58.11
CA TYR A 606 12.44 103.02 59.58
C TYR A 606 11.29 102.14 60.11
N TYR A 607 10.05 102.43 59.68
CA TYR A 607 8.87 101.68 60.10
C TYR A 607 8.79 100.30 59.44
N ARG A 608 9.21 100.17 58.18
CA ARG A 608 9.29 98.88 57.46
C ARG A 608 10.23 97.89 58.18
N ASN A 609 11.37 98.37 58.68
CA ASN A 609 12.35 97.53 59.36
C ASN A 609 11.97 97.27 60.83
N ALA A 610 11.35 98.24 61.51
CA ALA A 610 10.91 98.07 62.89
C ALA A 610 9.65 97.19 63.00
N CYS A 611 8.75 97.25 62.03
CA CYS A 611 7.49 96.51 61.97
C CYS A 611 7.47 95.57 60.75
N CYS A 612 8.51 94.74 60.65
CA CYS A 612 8.77 93.85 59.53
C CYS A 612 7.60 92.87 59.24
N ALA A 613 7.12 92.12 60.24
CA ALA A 613 6.09 91.11 60.08
C ALA A 613 4.73 91.75 59.76
N SER A 614 4.40 92.87 60.41
CA SER A 614 3.15 93.58 60.19
C SER A 614 3.11 94.25 58.81
N CYS A 615 4.21 94.88 58.37
CA CYS A 615 4.28 95.54 57.08
C CYS A 615 4.40 94.56 55.89
N SER A 616 5.01 93.38 56.07
CA SER A 616 5.12 92.34 55.03
C SER A 616 3.81 91.59 54.75
N ARG A 617 2.90 91.54 55.73
CA ARG A 617 1.58 90.90 55.59
C ARG A 617 0.55 91.72 54.81
N VAL A 618 0.83 92.99 54.50
CA VAL A 618 -0.05 93.81 53.67
C VAL A 618 0.51 93.85 52.25
N PRO A 619 -0.19 93.30 51.24
CA PRO A 619 0.27 93.39 49.87
C PRO A 619 0.30 94.86 49.45
N HIS A 620 1.50 95.38 49.20
CA HIS A 620 1.68 96.67 48.56
C HIS A 620 1.02 96.61 47.18
N ARG A 621 -0.20 97.16 47.04
CA ARG A 621 -0.72 97.58 45.73
C ARG A 621 0.07 98.80 45.28
N ALA A 622 1.30 98.56 44.82
CA ALA A 622 2.08 99.53 44.08
C ALA A 622 1.54 99.57 42.65
N SER A 623 0.79 100.63 42.40
CA SER A 623 0.36 101.14 41.10
C SER A 623 1.53 101.24 40.10
N GLY A 624 1.54 100.35 39.10
CA GLY A 624 2.26 100.54 37.84
C GLY A 624 1.35 101.17 36.80
N PHE A 625 1.26 102.50 36.80
CA PHE A 625 0.72 103.29 35.69
C PHE A 625 1.92 103.75 34.83
N ARG A 626 1.74 103.70 33.49
CA ARG A 626 2.50 104.33 32.38
C ARG A 626 3.84 103.68 31.98
N GLY A 627 4.11 103.42 30.71
CA GLY A 627 3.37 103.70 29.48
C GLY A 627 4.21 103.46 28.22
N GLN A 628 3.51 103.18 27.11
CA GLN A 628 3.83 103.49 25.71
C GLN A 628 5.26 103.28 25.18
N ARG A 629 5.43 102.33 24.26
CA ARG A 629 5.33 102.59 22.81
C ARG A 629 5.19 101.30 22.02
#